data_AF-W2Z1P4-F1
#
_entry.id   AF-W2Z1P4-F1
#
_cell.length_a   1.000
_cell.length_b   1.000
_cell.length_c   1.000
_cell.angle_alpha   90.00
_cell.angle_beta   90.00
_cell.angle_gamma   90.00
#
_symmetry.space_group_name_H-M   'P 1'
#
loop_
_entity.id
_entity.type
_entity.pdbx_description
1 polymer ?
#
loop_
_entity_poly.entity_id
_entity_poly.type
_entity_poly.pdbx_seq_one_letter_code
_entity_poly.pdbx_strand_id
1 'polypeptide(L)'
;CTTCDKQYKKGNGYTNLLNHLRRNHEDYEQETLEAARHQNPLRLHLVSARTRDLYRWIEWIVCDRLPFTFVERRLTQQDAALSLVCEDNLVRYIVLIFELLEQRVARELSPAFGLVIDGWTSSNRH
;
A
#
# COMPACT_ATOMS: atom_id res chain seq x y z
N CYS A 1 0.39 -26.22 13.35
CA CYS A 1 1.66 -25.56 13.66
C CYS A 1 2.57 -26.60 14.28
N THR A 2 3.73 -26.87 13.68
CA THR A 2 4.71 -27.86 14.17
C THR A 2 5.42 -27.41 15.44
N THR A 3 5.40 -26.12 15.75
CA THR A 3 5.97 -25.54 16.99
C THR A 3 4.95 -25.50 18.13
N CYS A 4 3.66 -25.53 17.82
CA CYS A 4 2.57 -25.27 18.77
C CYS A 4 1.73 -26.50 19.07
N ASP A 5 1.99 -27.63 18.39
CA ASP A 5 1.18 -28.87 18.35
C ASP A 5 -0.33 -28.71 18.08
N LYS A 6 -0.78 -27.49 17.75
CA LYS A 6 -2.17 -27.21 17.38
C LYS A 6 -2.41 -27.65 15.94
N GLN A 7 -3.24 -28.68 15.78
CA GLN A 7 -3.83 -29.05 14.50
C GLN A 7 -4.85 -27.99 14.07
N TYR A 8 -4.64 -27.44 12.88
CA TYR A 8 -5.47 -26.41 12.29
C TYR A 8 -6.77 -27.03 11.76
N LYS A 9 -7.94 -26.57 12.24
CA LYS A 9 -9.24 -27.25 12.04
C LYS A 9 -10.14 -26.75 10.91
N LYS A 10 -9.84 -25.67 10.16
CA LYS A 10 -10.66 -25.27 8.99
C LYS A 10 -10.06 -24.18 8.11
N GLY A 11 -10.29 -24.27 6.80
CA GLY A 11 -9.71 -23.43 5.75
C GLY A 11 -10.36 -22.07 5.54
N ASN A 12 -9.95 -21.06 6.31
CA ASN A 12 -10.13 -19.64 5.96
C ASN A 12 -8.76 -18.94 5.83
N GLY A 13 -8.03 -19.20 4.73
CA GLY A 13 -6.98 -18.34 4.14
C GLY A 13 -5.85 -17.74 5.01
N TYR A 14 -5.15 -16.76 4.43
CA TYR A 14 -3.97 -16.05 4.95
C TYR A 14 -4.22 -15.30 6.27
N THR A 15 -5.43 -14.78 6.47
CA THR A 15 -5.83 -14.01 7.66
C THR A 15 -5.78 -14.85 8.94
N ASN A 16 -6.15 -16.13 8.84
CA ASN A 16 -6.08 -17.03 9.99
C ASN A 16 -4.65 -17.42 10.36
N LEU A 17 -3.75 -17.51 9.37
CA LEU A 17 -2.33 -17.74 9.61
C LEU A 17 -1.73 -16.55 10.38
N LEU A 18 -1.95 -15.31 9.92
CA LEU A 18 -1.46 -14.11 10.62
C LEU A 18 -2.04 -13.97 12.03
N ASN A 19 -3.34 -14.26 12.20
CA ASN A 19 -3.97 -14.24 13.53
C ASN A 19 -3.40 -15.33 14.46
N HIS A 20 -3.05 -16.50 13.92
CA HIS A 20 -2.40 -17.54 14.69
C HIS A 20 -0.99 -17.11 15.12
N LEU A 21 -0.19 -16.60 14.18
CA LEU A 21 1.16 -16.10 14.43
C LEU A 21 1.15 -15.03 15.53
N ARG A 22 0.33 -13.97 15.36
CA ARG A 22 0.19 -12.89 16.37
C ARG A 22 -0.17 -13.35 17.77
N ARG A 23 -0.91 -14.47 17.90
CA ARG A 23 -1.41 -14.97 19.20
C ARG A 23 -0.48 -15.98 19.85
N ASN A 24 0.36 -16.66 19.09
CA ASN A 24 1.11 -17.82 19.58
C ASN A 24 2.63 -17.67 19.37
N HIS A 25 3.09 -16.63 18.66
CA HIS A 25 4.49 -16.36 18.37
C HIS A 25 4.74 -14.86 18.53
N GLU A 26 5.40 -14.44 19.62
CA GLU A 26 5.73 -13.02 19.85
C GLU A 26 6.70 -12.48 18.79
N ASP A 27 7.70 -13.28 18.40
CA ASP A 27 8.77 -12.87 17.49
C ASP A 27 8.45 -13.07 16.01
N TYR A 28 7.19 -13.39 15.67
CA TYR A 28 6.82 -13.75 14.30
C TYR A 28 7.12 -12.65 13.28
N GLU A 29 7.07 -11.38 13.70
CA GLU A 29 7.38 -10.24 12.81
C GLU A 29 8.86 -10.21 12.46
N GLN A 30 9.74 -10.45 13.44
CA GLN A 30 11.18 -10.51 13.24
C GLN A 30 11.56 -11.72 12.39
N GLU A 31 11.03 -12.90 12.71
CA GLU A 31 11.25 -14.12 11.92
C GLU A 31 10.77 -13.94 10.47
N THR A 32 9.63 -13.27 10.27
CA THR A 32 9.11 -13.00 8.91
C THR A 32 10.00 -11.99 8.16
N LEU A 33 10.50 -10.96 8.83
CA LEU A 33 11.45 -9.99 8.25
C LEU A 33 12.78 -10.66 7.87
N GLU A 34 13.29 -11.54 8.72
CA GLU A 34 14.49 -12.34 8.44
C GLU A 34 14.26 -13.31 7.27
N ALA A 35 13.14 -14.03 7.27
CA ALA A 35 12.77 -14.90 6.16
C ALA A 35 12.59 -14.14 4.84
N ALA A 36 12.06 -12.91 4.89
CA ALA A 36 11.92 -12.02 3.75
C ALA A 36 13.26 -11.53 3.18
N ARG A 37 14.31 -11.43 4.01
CA ARG A 37 15.69 -11.12 3.58
C ARG A 37 16.39 -12.32 2.95
N HIS A 38 15.98 -13.54 3.32
CA HIS A 38 16.45 -14.79 2.72
C HIS A 38 15.59 -15.14 1.49
N GLN A 39 15.58 -16.41 1.07
CA GLN A 39 14.85 -16.86 -0.12
C GLN A 39 13.31 -16.70 -0.04
N ASN A 40 12.75 -16.36 1.13
CA ASN A 40 11.32 -16.27 1.41
C ASN A 40 10.52 -17.35 0.67
N PRO A 41 10.77 -18.65 0.93
CA PRO A 41 10.23 -19.75 0.13
C PRO A 41 8.69 -19.79 0.16
N LEU A 42 8.09 -19.25 1.22
CA LEU A 42 6.64 -19.15 1.39
C LEU A 42 6.04 -17.87 0.79
N ARG A 43 6.86 -16.97 0.22
CA ARG A 43 6.48 -15.64 -0.30
C ARG A 43 5.58 -14.86 0.66
N LEU A 44 5.87 -14.96 1.96
CA LEU A 44 5.12 -14.25 2.98
C LEU A 44 5.60 -12.81 3.01
N HIS A 45 4.66 -11.88 2.85
CA HIS A 45 4.92 -10.45 3.00
C HIS A 45 4.12 -9.94 4.19
N LEU A 46 4.81 -9.67 5.28
CA LEU A 46 4.22 -8.96 6.41
C LEU A 46 4.22 -7.47 6.08
N VAL A 47 3.05 -6.96 5.70
CA VAL A 47 2.85 -5.54 5.46
C VAL A 47 2.42 -4.90 6.78
N SER A 48 3.16 -3.86 7.21
CA SER A 48 2.81 -3.13 8.42
C SER A 48 1.42 -2.47 8.26
N ALA A 49 0.69 -2.32 9.36
CA ALA A 49 -0.60 -1.62 9.34
C ALA A 49 -0.46 -0.20 8.77
N ARG A 50 0.63 0.50 9.11
CA ARG A 50 0.96 1.82 8.60
C ARG A 50 1.15 1.83 7.08
N THR A 51 1.88 0.87 6.53
CA THR A 51 2.09 0.76 5.06
C THR A 51 0.78 0.49 4.34
N ARG A 52 -0.06 -0.40 4.89
CA ARG A 52 -1.39 -0.68 4.35
C ARG A 52 -2.27 0.57 4.38
N ASP A 53 -2.32 1.27 5.49
CA ASP A 53 -3.17 2.46 5.65
C ASP A 53 -2.72 3.60 4.74
N LEU A 54 -1.40 3.78 4.58
CA LEU A 54 -0.83 4.70 3.60
C LEU A 54 -1.24 4.35 2.16
N TYR A 55 -1.18 3.08 1.78
CA TYR A 55 -1.63 2.66 0.43
C TYR A 55 -3.12 2.95 0.23
N ARG A 56 -3.96 2.72 1.25
CA ARG A 56 -5.39 3.06 1.20
C ARG A 56 -5.63 4.56 1.07
N TRP A 57 -4.83 5.39 1.74
CA TRP A 57 -4.87 6.84 1.53
C TRP A 57 -4.56 7.21 0.08
N ILE A 58 -3.49 6.64 -0.48
CA ILE A 58 -3.07 6.92 -1.86
C ILE A 58 -4.14 6.47 -2.86
N GLU A 59 -4.65 5.25 -2.71
CA GLU A 59 -5.74 4.70 -3.53
C GLU A 59 -6.95 5.64 -3.51
N TRP A 60 -7.38 6.05 -2.32
CA TRP A 60 -8.54 6.93 -2.18
C TRP A 60 -8.32 8.28 -2.89
N ILE A 61 -7.19 8.93 -2.64
CA ILE A 61 -6.87 10.22 -3.23
C ILE A 61 -6.79 10.16 -4.76
N VAL A 62 -6.12 9.14 -5.30
CA VAL A 62 -5.90 9.00 -6.75
C VAL A 62 -7.17 8.57 -7.47
N CYS A 63 -7.90 7.58 -6.95
CA CYS A 63 -9.09 7.04 -7.60
C CYS A 63 -10.26 8.03 -7.58
N ASP A 64 -10.45 8.76 -6.47
CA ASP A 64 -11.53 9.75 -6.34
C ASP A 64 -11.12 11.17 -6.77
N ARG A 65 -9.88 11.36 -7.23
CA ARG A 65 -9.33 12.64 -7.69
C ARG A 65 -9.46 13.76 -6.65
N LEU A 66 -9.13 13.42 -5.39
CA LEU A 66 -9.22 14.35 -4.28
C LEU A 66 -7.94 15.19 -4.15
N PRO A 67 -8.01 16.42 -3.60
CA PRO A 67 -6.83 17.22 -3.28
C PRO A 67 -5.93 16.49 -2.27
N PHE A 68 -4.61 16.63 -2.37
CA PHE A 68 -3.69 16.02 -1.39
C PHE A 68 -3.92 16.50 0.04
N THR A 69 -4.25 17.79 0.23
CA THR A 69 -4.70 18.38 1.51
C THR A 69 -5.87 17.64 2.18
N PHE A 70 -6.62 16.78 1.46
CA PHE A 70 -7.75 16.03 2.00
C PHE A 70 -7.37 15.17 3.20
N VAL A 71 -6.17 14.56 3.19
CA VAL A 71 -5.70 13.68 4.28
C VAL A 71 -5.45 14.41 5.60
N GLU A 72 -5.32 15.74 5.55
CA GLU A 72 -5.08 16.60 6.71
C GLU A 72 -6.36 17.25 7.25
N ARG A 73 -7.50 17.09 6.56
CA ARG A 73 -8.76 17.68 7.00
C ARG A 73 -9.22 17.02 8.30
N ARG A 74 -9.55 17.84 9.29
CA ARG A 74 -9.96 17.37 10.63
C ARG A 74 -11.08 16.33 10.61
N LEU A 75 -12.15 16.58 9.86
CA LEU A 75 -13.28 15.64 9.77
C LEU A 75 -12.86 14.35 9.05
N THR A 76 -12.10 14.47 7.95
CA THR A 76 -11.54 13.32 7.24
C THR A 76 -10.70 12.45 8.16
N GLN A 77 -9.82 13.03 8.98
CA GLN A 77 -9.00 12.27 9.94
C GLN A 77 -9.80 11.64 11.08
N GLN A 78 -10.88 12.30 11.51
CA GLN A 78 -11.78 11.77 12.55
C GLN A 78 -12.58 10.58 12.05
N ASP A 79 -13.05 10.64 10.81
CA ASP A 79 -13.94 9.63 10.24
C ASP A 79 -13.16 8.53 9.51
N ALA A 80 -11.93 8.79 9.07
CA ALA A 80 -11.08 7.78 8.45
C ALA A 80 -10.57 6.78 9.49
N ALA A 81 -10.97 5.52 9.33
CA ALA A 81 -10.40 4.39 10.07
C ALA A 81 -8.98 4.02 9.54
N LEU A 82 -8.10 5.01 9.42
CA LEU A 82 -6.74 4.91 8.87
C LEU A 82 -5.76 5.69 9.76
N SER A 83 -4.50 5.25 9.81
CA SER A 83 -3.45 6.02 10.48
C SER A 83 -3.30 7.42 9.89
N LEU A 84 -3.01 8.41 10.75
CA LEU A 84 -2.75 9.79 10.32
C LEU A 84 -1.57 9.85 9.34
N VAL A 85 -1.73 10.69 8.31
CA VAL A 85 -0.70 11.00 7.33
C VAL A 85 -0.77 12.50 7.00
N CYS A 86 0.37 13.12 6.75
CA CYS A 86 0.45 14.49 6.25
C CYS A 86 0.57 14.48 4.72
N GLU A 87 0.21 15.60 4.09
CA GLU A 87 0.27 15.78 2.65
C GLU A 87 1.67 15.49 2.10
N ASP A 88 2.71 16.06 2.71
CA ASP A 88 4.11 15.89 2.27
C ASP A 88 4.52 14.42 2.23
N ASN A 89 4.15 13.65 3.26
CA ASN A 89 4.43 12.23 3.30
C ASN A 89 3.64 11.48 2.23
N LEU A 90 2.35 11.77 2.07
CA LEU A 90 1.52 11.15 1.05
C LEU A 90 2.11 11.37 -0.34
N VAL A 91 2.43 12.63 -0.69
CA VAL A 91 3.01 13.01 -1.99
C VAL A 91 4.34 12.30 -2.20
N ARG A 92 5.22 12.26 -1.20
CA ARG A 92 6.50 11.52 -1.29
C ARG A 92 6.28 10.07 -1.69
N TYR A 93 5.31 9.38 -1.10
CA TYR A 93 5.04 7.98 -1.44
C TYR A 93 4.33 7.82 -2.79
N ILE A 94 3.49 8.77 -3.20
CA ILE A 94 2.92 8.78 -4.56
C ILE A 94 4.03 8.88 -5.60
N VAL A 95 5.02 9.75 -5.40
CA VAL A 95 6.19 9.86 -6.29
C VAL A 95 6.96 8.55 -6.37
N LEU A 96 7.24 7.90 -5.23
CA LEU A 96 7.92 6.60 -5.22
C LEU A 96 7.13 5.51 -5.96
N ILE A 97 5.79 5.51 -5.82
CA ILE A 97 4.94 4.59 -6.58
C ILE A 97 4.99 4.92 -8.07
N PHE A 98 4.97 6.20 -8.42
CA PHE A 98 5.04 6.66 -9.80
C PHE A 98 6.33 6.21 -10.49
N GLU A 99 7.49 6.34 -9.85
CA GLU A 99 8.78 5.85 -10.37
C GLU A 99 8.74 4.34 -10.68
N LEU A 100 8.07 3.54 -9.83
CA LEU A 100 7.88 2.11 -10.06
C LEU A 100 6.90 1.83 -11.21
N LEU A 101 5.85 2.64 -11.31
CA LEU A 101 4.87 2.55 -12.40
C LEU A 101 5.48 2.93 -13.74
N GLU A 102 6.35 3.93 -13.81
CA GLU A 102 7.07 4.28 -15.04
C GLU A 102 7.87 3.09 -15.58
N GLN A 103 8.59 2.38 -14.72
CA GLN A 103 9.31 1.16 -15.10
C GLN A 103 8.38 0.03 -15.55
N ARG A 104 7.16 -0.04 -15.01
CA ARG A 104 6.16 -1.02 -15.43
C ARG A 104 5.58 -0.65 -16.79
N VAL A 105 5.15 0.61 -16.94
CA VAL A 105 4.62 1.16 -18.19
C VAL A 105 5.66 1.01 -19.30
N ALA A 106 6.92 1.36 -19.08
CA ALA A 106 7.99 1.21 -20.08
C ALA A 106 8.16 -0.25 -20.57
N ARG A 107 7.88 -1.25 -19.71
CA ARG A 107 7.92 -2.67 -20.10
C ARG A 107 6.66 -3.15 -20.82
N GLU A 108 5.53 -2.51 -20.56
CA GLU A 108 4.23 -2.86 -21.16
C GLU A 108 3.90 -2.04 -22.41
N LEU A 109 4.58 -0.91 -22.61
CA LEU A 109 4.34 0.00 -23.71
C LEU A 109 4.80 -0.65 -25.03
N SER A 110 3.91 -0.66 -26.02
CA SER A 110 4.21 -1.12 -27.38
C SER A 110 5.31 -0.24 -28.00
N PRO A 111 6.21 -0.80 -28.84
CA PRO A 111 7.18 -0.02 -29.61
C PRO A 111 6.54 1.04 -30.51
N ALA A 112 5.28 0.82 -30.92
CA ALA A 112 4.46 1.80 -31.61
C ALA A 112 3.33 2.27 -30.69
N PHE A 113 3.31 3.57 -30.37
CA PHE A 113 2.28 4.23 -29.58
C PHE A 113 2.01 5.64 -30.10
N GLY A 114 0.79 6.13 -29.88
CA GLY A 114 0.39 7.50 -30.20
C GLY A 114 0.40 8.36 -28.95
N LEU A 115 0.85 9.62 -29.08
CA LEU A 115 0.73 10.63 -28.04
C LEU A 115 -0.44 11.56 -28.40
N VAL A 116 -1.41 11.67 -27.50
CA VAL A 116 -2.48 12.67 -27.59
C VAL A 116 -2.12 13.78 -26.62
N ILE A 117 -1.85 14.97 -27.16
CA ILE A 117 -1.52 16.16 -26.38
C ILE A 117 -2.77 17.03 -26.37
N ASP A 118 -3.34 17.21 -25.18
CA ASP A 118 -4.46 18.14 -24.96
C ASP A 118 -3.90 19.47 -24.44
N GLY A 119 -4.33 20.57 -25.04
CA GLY A 119 -3.86 21.91 -24.75
C GLY A 119 -5.04 22.86 -24.61
N TRP A 120 -5.08 23.60 -23.50
CA TRP A 120 -6.09 24.62 -23.25
C TRP A 120 -5.44 25.99 -23.03
N THR A 121 -6.22 27.06 -23.02
CA THR A 121 -5.79 28.38 -22.54
C THR A 121 -6.74 28.87 -21.45
N SER A 122 -6.25 29.17 -20.25
CA SER A 122 -7.06 29.78 -19.18
C SER A 122 -6.90 31.30 -19.18
N SER A 123 -7.95 32.02 -19.55
CA SER A 123 -8.02 33.47 -19.38
C SER A 123 -8.41 33.81 -17.94
N ASN A 124 -7.48 33.76 -17.00
CA ASN A 124 -7.72 34.36 -15.68
C ASN A 124 -7.79 35.88 -15.86
N ARG A 125 -8.96 36.47 -15.61
CA ARG A 125 -9.08 37.92 -15.37
C ARG A 125 -8.71 38.15 -13.90
N HIS A 126 -7.63 38.89 -13.69
CA HIS A 126 -7.25 39.44 -12.39
C HIS A 126 -8.29 40.44 -11.89
#